data_AF-G2X260-F1
#
_entry.id   AF-G2X260-F1
#
_cell.length_a   1.000
_cell.length_b   1.000
_cell.length_c   1.000
_cell.angle_alpha   90.00
_cell.angle_beta   90.00
_cell.angle_gamma   90.00
#
_symmetry.space_group_name_H-M   'P 1'
#
loop_
_entity.id
_entity.type
_entity.pdbx_description
1 polymer ?
#
loop_
_entity_poly.entity_id
_entity_poly.type
_entity_poly.pdbx_seq_one_letter_code
_entity_poly.pdbx_strand_id
1 'polypeptide(L)'
;MICRTCLRRAATTLPLRTVAPIPLARPFSISASTRSSPAGSLGTSEASPASSTAEPTATPTLSTPIDLPSAAAAKPVREPSSCKAGTVLNGLNYFKGKTDPVALADEEYPDWLWDCLVFKAKEDADADAGAADEFSKSAKLRRKAAKRKAKLLAEGGIDALAPKVPLFQQSINLPGEEGGSVEDNLMAAGKREELRQAMRSERKRKIKESNYLKSM
;
A
#
# COMPACT_ATOMS: atom_id res chain seq x y z
N MET A 1 15.97 -40.47 29.92
CA MET A 1 17.11 -40.00 29.10
C MET A 1 17.16 -40.89 27.85
N ILE A 2 16.87 -40.33 26.67
CA ILE A 2 16.74 -41.12 25.43
C ILE A 2 18.14 -41.42 24.88
N CYS A 3 18.38 -42.68 24.53
CA CYS A 3 19.71 -43.19 24.17
C CYS A 3 20.14 -42.77 22.76
N ARG A 4 21.45 -42.56 22.52
CA ARG A 4 21.99 -42.14 21.20
C ARG A 4 21.67 -43.14 20.07
N THR A 5 21.53 -44.43 20.40
CA THR A 5 21.12 -45.49 19.47
C THR A 5 19.63 -45.44 19.14
N CYS A 6 18.79 -44.96 20.08
CA CYS A 6 17.36 -44.76 19.90
C CYS A 6 17.05 -43.64 18.89
N LEU A 7 17.83 -42.55 18.92
CA LEU A 7 17.69 -41.41 17.99
C LEU A 7 18.08 -41.77 16.55
N ARG A 8 19.10 -42.61 16.34
CA ARG A 8 19.54 -42.99 14.99
C ARG A 8 18.55 -43.91 14.28
N ARG A 9 17.83 -44.76 15.02
CA ARG A 9 16.83 -45.68 14.44
C ARG A 9 15.53 -44.98 14.03
N ALA A 10 15.22 -43.84 14.65
CA ALA A 10 14.07 -43.00 14.27
C ALA A 10 14.32 -42.18 12.98
N ALA A 11 15.58 -41.95 12.61
CA ALA A 11 15.93 -41.20 11.40
C ALA A 11 15.89 -42.04 10.10
N THR A 12 15.82 -43.37 10.20
CA THR A 12 15.87 -44.27 9.04
C THR A 12 14.49 -44.66 8.48
N THR A 13 13.40 -44.13 9.03
CA THR A 13 12.03 -44.40 8.55
C THR A 13 11.35 -43.11 8.08
N LEU A 14 11.85 -42.54 7.00
CA LEU A 14 11.11 -41.55 6.21
C LEU A 14 10.74 -42.21 4.88
N PRO A 15 9.45 -42.21 4.47
CA PRO A 15 9.05 -42.79 3.20
C PRO A 15 9.63 -41.94 2.05
N LEU A 16 10.31 -42.62 1.13
CA LEU A 16 10.86 -42.06 -0.10
C LEU A 16 9.70 -41.50 -0.95
N ARG A 17 9.50 -40.19 -0.91
CA ARG A 17 8.61 -39.49 -1.84
C ARG A 17 9.26 -39.50 -3.22
N THR A 18 8.66 -40.24 -4.14
CA THR A 18 8.96 -40.22 -5.57
C THR A 18 8.74 -38.80 -6.12
N VAL A 19 9.79 -38.21 -6.67
CA VAL A 19 9.75 -36.91 -7.37
C VAL A 19 9.26 -37.18 -8.79
N ALA A 20 8.10 -36.62 -9.15
CA ALA A 20 7.63 -36.60 -10.54
C ALA A 20 8.46 -35.58 -11.37
N PRO A 21 8.81 -35.88 -12.63
CA PRO A 21 9.56 -34.96 -13.47
C PRO A 21 8.71 -33.77 -13.92
N ILE A 22 9.32 -32.59 -13.88
CA ILE A 22 8.78 -31.31 -14.35
C ILE A 22 8.83 -31.29 -15.88
N PRO A 23 7.73 -31.04 -16.61
CA PRO A 23 7.83 -30.72 -18.03
C PRO A 23 8.29 -29.27 -18.21
N LEU A 24 9.48 -29.11 -18.81
CA LEU A 24 9.91 -27.86 -19.42
C LEU A 24 9.08 -27.55 -20.68
N ALA A 25 8.98 -26.25 -20.97
CA ALA A 25 8.50 -25.61 -22.20
C ALA A 25 6.98 -25.33 -22.31
N ARG A 26 6.65 -24.05 -22.18
CA ARG A 26 5.49 -23.44 -22.84
C ARG A 26 6.01 -22.25 -23.66
N PRO A 27 5.81 -22.21 -24.99
CA PRO A 27 6.18 -21.05 -25.78
C PRO A 27 5.22 -19.89 -25.51
N PHE A 28 5.79 -18.71 -25.34
CA PHE A 28 5.09 -17.43 -25.35
C PHE A 28 4.56 -17.17 -26.78
N SER A 29 3.26 -17.34 -27.02
CA SER A 29 2.61 -16.81 -28.22
C SER A 29 2.23 -15.35 -27.97
N ILE A 30 2.94 -14.45 -28.64
CA ILE A 30 2.57 -13.03 -28.76
C ILE A 30 1.51 -12.95 -29.86
N SER A 31 0.23 -12.89 -29.49
CA SER A 31 -0.81 -12.43 -30.43
C SER A 31 -0.73 -10.91 -30.52
N ALA A 32 -0.05 -10.41 -31.54
CA ALA A 32 -0.19 -9.03 -31.99
C ALA A 32 -1.60 -8.85 -32.57
N SER A 33 -2.42 -8.01 -31.95
CA SER A 33 -3.65 -7.51 -32.59
C SER A 33 -3.26 -6.51 -33.66
N THR A 34 -3.39 -6.92 -34.93
CA THR A 34 -3.37 -6.03 -36.07
C THR A 34 -4.66 -5.20 -36.07
N ARG A 35 -4.52 -3.88 -35.89
CA ARG A 35 -5.58 -2.91 -36.22
C ARG A 35 -5.83 -2.99 -37.73
N SER A 36 -6.98 -3.52 -38.12
CA SER A 36 -7.54 -3.27 -39.45
C SER A 36 -8.25 -1.91 -39.43
N SER A 37 -7.83 -1.03 -40.32
CA SER A 37 -8.58 0.17 -40.71
C SER A 37 -8.91 0.02 -42.19
N PRO A 38 -10.17 0.11 -42.62
CA PRO A 38 -10.47 0.22 -44.05
C PRO A 38 -10.26 1.67 -44.50
N ALA A 39 -9.37 1.83 -45.46
CA ALA A 39 -9.22 3.04 -46.26
C ALA A 39 -10.45 3.19 -47.17
N GLY A 40 -11.18 4.28 -47.01
CA GLY A 40 -12.07 4.85 -48.01
C GLY A 40 -11.34 5.99 -48.70
N SER A 41 -10.90 5.72 -49.92
CA SER A 41 -10.24 6.63 -50.86
C SER A 41 -11.19 7.72 -51.35
N LEU A 42 -10.69 8.95 -51.48
CA LEU A 42 -10.93 9.85 -52.61
C LEU A 42 -9.86 10.94 -52.57
N GLY A 43 -9.00 10.93 -53.59
CA GLY A 43 -7.86 11.84 -53.72
C GLY A 43 -8.23 13.18 -54.32
N THR A 44 -7.37 14.16 -54.07
CA THR A 44 -7.09 15.26 -55.01
C THR A 44 -5.70 15.80 -54.68
N SER A 45 -4.90 15.92 -55.73
CA SER A 45 -3.47 16.20 -55.72
C SER A 45 -3.20 17.69 -55.83
N GLU A 46 -2.18 18.22 -55.12
CA GLU A 46 -1.36 19.31 -55.68
C GLU A 46 0.04 19.44 -55.02
N ALA A 47 1.06 19.29 -55.87
CA ALA A 47 2.43 19.83 -55.95
C ALA A 47 3.26 20.31 -54.73
N SER A 48 4.43 19.65 -54.51
CA SER A 48 5.86 20.13 -54.56
C SER A 48 6.30 21.56 -54.17
N PRO A 49 7.63 21.84 -53.93
CA PRO A 49 8.71 21.07 -53.28
C PRO A 49 9.72 21.94 -52.43
N ALA A 50 10.83 21.31 -51.98
CA ALA A 50 12.13 21.89 -51.54
C ALA A 50 12.24 22.34 -50.05
N SER A 51 13.35 22.23 -49.30
CA SER A 51 14.70 21.65 -49.39
C SER A 51 15.39 21.86 -48.02
N SER A 52 16.54 21.22 -47.79
CA SER A 52 17.59 21.54 -46.78
C SER A 52 17.36 21.15 -45.31
N THR A 53 18.36 20.77 -44.49
CA THR A 53 19.75 20.29 -44.61
C THR A 53 20.15 19.89 -43.17
N ALA A 54 20.80 18.74 -43.04
CA ALA A 54 21.82 18.32 -42.07
C ALA A 54 22.02 19.02 -40.69
N GLU A 55 21.94 18.17 -39.64
CA GLU A 55 22.97 17.93 -38.60
C GLU A 55 23.15 18.89 -37.38
N PRO A 56 23.89 18.48 -36.32
CA PRO A 56 23.35 18.29 -34.96
C PRO A 56 24.01 19.23 -33.91
N THR A 57 23.78 18.94 -32.62
CA THR A 57 24.53 19.43 -31.42
C THR A 57 23.80 20.50 -30.61
N ALA A 58 23.39 20.14 -29.40
CA ALA A 58 23.84 20.78 -28.16
C ALA A 58 23.02 20.28 -26.96
N THR A 59 23.72 19.60 -26.04
CA THR A 59 23.32 19.49 -24.64
C THR A 59 23.33 20.88 -23.98
N PRO A 60 22.42 21.16 -23.06
CA PRO A 60 22.72 22.13 -22.00
C PRO A 60 22.67 21.49 -20.60
N THR A 61 23.89 21.38 -20.08
CA THR A 61 24.36 21.60 -18.71
C THR A 61 23.36 21.86 -17.58
N LEU A 62 23.51 21.01 -16.56
CA LEU A 62 23.29 21.21 -15.13
C LEU A 62 23.69 22.63 -14.65
N SER A 63 22.81 23.28 -13.89
CA SER A 63 23.16 24.41 -13.03
C SER A 63 22.38 24.33 -11.72
N THR A 64 23.10 23.95 -10.69
CA THR A 64 22.79 24.18 -9.27
C THR A 64 22.86 25.67 -8.95
N PRO A 65 21.92 26.19 -8.13
CA PRO A 65 22.21 27.28 -7.21
C PRO A 65 22.30 26.77 -5.77
N ILE A 66 23.39 27.17 -5.14
CA ILE A 66 23.77 27.00 -3.73
C ILE A 66 23.00 27.99 -2.85
N ASP A 67 22.66 27.51 -1.64
CA ASP A 67 22.35 28.18 -0.37
C ASP A 67 21.51 29.48 -0.33
N LEU A 68 20.34 29.33 0.28
CA LEU A 68 19.74 30.32 1.18
C LEU A 68 19.25 29.58 2.44
N PRO A 69 19.63 30.00 3.67
CA PRO A 69 19.21 29.36 4.90
C PRO A 69 17.77 29.77 5.21
N SER A 70 16.81 29.00 4.70
CA SER A 70 15.39 29.21 5.00
C SER A 70 15.06 28.60 6.36
N ALA A 71 15.06 29.47 7.36
CA ALA A 71 14.19 29.50 8.54
C ALA A 71 13.75 28.14 9.11
N ALA A 72 14.22 27.87 10.34
CA ALA A 72 13.72 26.84 11.22
C ALA A 72 12.19 26.88 11.34
N ALA A 73 11.51 26.11 10.50
CA ALA A 73 10.14 25.72 10.73
C ALA A 73 10.14 24.86 11.99
N ALA A 74 9.53 25.36 13.05
CA ALA A 74 9.31 24.64 14.29
C ALA A 74 8.63 23.32 13.96
N LYS A 75 9.39 22.23 14.06
CA LYS A 75 8.90 20.88 13.84
C LYS A 75 7.90 20.55 14.96
N PRO A 76 6.83 19.79 14.65
CA PRO A 76 5.79 19.49 15.63
C PRO A 76 6.40 18.87 16.88
N VAL A 77 5.79 19.09 18.05
CA VAL A 77 6.19 18.41 19.29
C VAL A 77 5.89 16.91 19.09
N ARG A 78 6.91 16.14 18.70
CA ARG A 78 6.83 14.70 18.41
C ARG A 78 6.96 13.91 19.69
N GLU A 79 6.28 12.76 19.77
CA GLU A 79 6.60 11.78 20.81
C GLU A 79 8.05 11.32 20.62
N PRO A 80 8.86 11.29 21.69
CA PRO A 80 10.28 10.97 21.58
C PRO A 80 10.46 9.53 21.10
N SER A 81 11.43 9.31 20.22
CA SER A 81 11.79 7.95 19.83
C SER A 81 12.31 7.17 21.04
N SER A 82 12.10 5.85 21.03
CA SER A 82 12.61 4.98 22.09
C SER A 82 14.13 4.81 22.04
N CYS A 83 14.73 5.03 20.87
CA CYS A 83 16.16 4.90 20.62
C CYS A 83 16.81 6.28 20.54
N LYS A 84 17.53 6.67 21.60
CA LYS A 84 18.26 7.94 21.64
C LYS A 84 19.35 8.00 20.55
N ALA A 85 19.67 9.21 20.10
CA ALA A 85 20.80 9.45 19.20
C ALA A 85 22.10 8.83 19.77
N GLY A 86 22.90 8.22 18.90
CA GLY A 86 24.14 7.53 19.27
C GLY A 86 23.97 6.06 19.68
N THR A 87 22.75 5.52 19.70
CA THR A 87 22.52 4.10 20.00
C THR A 87 23.01 3.21 18.86
N VAL A 88 23.92 2.26 19.15
CA VAL A 88 24.37 1.26 18.18
C VAL A 88 23.25 0.23 17.97
N LEU A 89 22.80 0.06 16.72
CA LEU A 89 21.76 -0.89 16.35
C LEU A 89 22.40 -2.25 16.04
N ASN A 90 22.47 -3.09 17.08
CA ASN A 90 23.16 -4.38 17.02
C ASN A 90 22.55 -5.33 15.97
N GLY A 91 23.41 -5.99 15.19
CA GLY A 91 23.02 -7.10 14.32
C GLY A 91 22.36 -6.69 13.00
N LEU A 92 22.49 -5.43 12.60
CA LEU A 92 22.05 -4.96 11.28
C LEU A 92 23.15 -5.10 10.22
N ASN A 93 24.42 -4.97 10.60
CA ASN A 93 25.52 -5.11 9.66
C ASN A 93 25.85 -6.58 9.39
N TYR A 94 25.71 -7.00 8.14
CA TYR A 94 26.11 -8.33 7.65
C TYR A 94 27.46 -8.33 6.90
N PHE A 95 28.08 -7.16 6.71
CA PHE A 95 29.39 -7.03 6.06
C PHE A 95 30.54 -7.22 7.05
N LYS A 96 31.58 -7.94 6.61
CA LYS A 96 32.83 -8.07 7.37
C LYS A 96 33.59 -6.75 7.38
N GLY A 97 34.12 -6.35 8.53
CA GLY A 97 34.95 -5.14 8.68
C GLY A 97 34.20 -3.81 8.69
N LYS A 98 32.86 -3.82 8.70
CA LYS A 98 32.04 -2.63 8.96
C LYS A 98 31.49 -2.66 10.38
N THR A 99 31.21 -1.49 10.93
CA THR A 99 30.54 -1.35 12.23
C THR A 99 29.02 -1.39 12.05
N ASP A 100 28.30 -1.74 13.11
CA ASP A 100 26.85 -1.61 13.14
C ASP A 100 26.44 -0.13 12.97
N PRO A 101 25.31 0.15 12.29
CA PRO A 101 24.83 1.50 12.11
C PRO A 101 24.44 2.12 13.46
N VAL A 102 24.75 3.40 13.61
CA VAL A 102 24.45 4.19 14.80
C VAL A 102 23.20 5.02 14.53
N ALA A 103 22.26 5.04 15.48
CA ALA A 103 21.05 5.85 15.39
C ALA A 103 21.40 7.35 15.37
N LEU A 104 20.82 8.07 14.41
CA LEU A 104 20.95 9.52 14.29
C LEU A 104 19.93 10.23 15.20
N ALA A 105 19.92 11.56 15.20
CA ALA A 105 18.87 12.30 15.89
C ALA A 105 17.52 12.14 15.18
N ASP A 106 16.42 12.14 15.96
CA ASP A 106 15.03 12.01 15.46
C ASP A 106 14.70 13.03 14.34
N GLU A 107 15.38 14.16 14.36
CA GLU A 107 15.21 15.28 13.44
C GLU A 107 15.82 15.07 12.06
N GLU A 108 16.81 14.18 11.96
CA GLU A 108 17.47 13.82 10.70
C GLU A 108 16.72 12.72 9.96
N TYR A 109 15.82 12.01 10.65
CA TYR A 109 14.97 11.01 10.02
C TYR A 109 13.83 11.67 9.25
N PRO A 110 13.45 11.13 8.08
CA PRO A 110 12.30 11.60 7.33
C PRO A 110 10.98 11.48 8.12
N ASP A 111 10.06 12.43 7.93
CA ASP A 111 8.79 12.46 8.68
C ASP A 111 7.92 11.21 8.47
N TRP A 112 7.95 10.60 7.28
CA TRP A 112 7.15 9.41 6.96
C TRP A 112 7.47 8.19 7.84
N LEU A 113 8.65 8.16 8.49
CA LEU A 113 9.03 7.08 9.39
C LEU A 113 8.07 6.99 10.59
N TRP A 114 7.63 8.15 11.10
CA TRP A 114 6.76 8.24 12.25
C TRP A 114 5.31 7.87 11.90
N ASP A 115 4.89 8.11 10.65
CA ASP A 115 3.57 7.73 10.13
C ASP A 115 3.43 6.22 9.86
N CYS A 116 4.54 5.49 9.79
CA CYS A 116 4.52 4.05 9.50
C CYS A 116 3.74 3.22 10.53
N LEU A 117 3.73 3.63 11.80
CA LEU A 117 2.96 2.94 12.85
C LEU A 117 1.46 3.21 12.76
N VAL A 118 1.04 4.30 12.12
CA VAL A 118 -0.37 4.67 11.96
C VAL A 118 -1.12 3.62 11.15
N PHE A 119 -0.47 2.96 10.19
CA PHE A 119 -1.09 1.88 9.41
C PHE A 119 -1.47 0.66 10.26
N LYS A 120 -0.65 0.29 11.24
CA LYS A 120 -0.96 -0.80 12.17
C LYS A 120 -2.11 -0.43 13.10
N ALA A 121 -2.06 0.77 13.68
CA ALA A 121 -3.11 1.27 14.54
C ALA A 121 -4.47 1.35 13.81
N LYS A 122 -4.47 1.70 12.51
CA LYS A 122 -5.68 1.70 11.69
C LYS A 122 -6.24 0.30 11.45
N GLU A 123 -5.41 -0.70 11.16
CA GLU A 123 -5.89 -2.09 11.03
C GLU A 123 -6.49 -2.61 12.34
N ASP A 124 -5.89 -2.28 13.49
CA ASP A 124 -6.41 -2.66 14.80
C ASP A 124 -7.67 -1.88 15.22
N ALA A 125 -7.81 -0.63 14.77
CA ALA A 125 -8.96 0.23 15.08
C ALA A 125 -10.17 0.01 14.14
N ASP A 126 -9.92 -0.18 12.84
CA ASP A 126 -10.93 -0.50 11.82
C ASP A 126 -11.40 -1.96 11.92
N ALA A 127 -10.68 -2.82 12.63
CA ALA A 127 -11.19 -4.06 13.18
C ALA A 127 -12.18 -3.78 14.33
N ASP A 128 -13.19 -2.95 14.05
CA ASP A 128 -14.32 -2.61 14.91
C ASP A 128 -13.92 -2.58 16.39
N ALA A 129 -13.20 -1.53 16.79
CA ALA A 129 -12.82 -1.26 18.18
C ALA A 129 -14.01 -1.27 19.17
N GLY A 130 -15.26 -1.43 18.70
CA GLY A 130 -16.44 -1.69 19.50
C GLY A 130 -16.99 -3.11 19.44
N ALA A 131 -16.92 -3.84 18.32
CA ALA A 131 -17.63 -5.10 18.09
C ALA A 131 -16.76 -6.33 18.32
N ALA A 132 -15.46 -6.26 17.98
CA ALA A 132 -14.53 -7.34 18.33
C ALA A 132 -14.25 -7.36 19.85
N ASP A 133 -14.23 -6.17 20.46
CA ASP A 133 -13.94 -5.97 21.89
C ASP A 133 -15.18 -6.16 22.79
N GLU A 134 -16.39 -6.19 22.22
CA GLU A 134 -17.61 -6.49 22.97
C GLU A 134 -17.76 -7.98 23.30
N PHE A 135 -17.15 -8.88 22.54
CA PHE A 135 -17.31 -10.32 22.75
C PHE A 135 -16.31 -10.90 23.77
N SER A 136 -15.12 -10.32 23.90
CA SER A 136 -14.05 -10.80 24.81
C SER A 136 -14.13 -10.23 26.24
N LYS A 137 -15.05 -9.30 26.51
CA LYS A 137 -15.16 -8.59 27.79
C LYS A 137 -16.25 -9.17 28.71
N SER A 138 -16.03 -9.03 30.03
CA SER A 138 -16.98 -9.35 31.11
C SER A 138 -18.39 -8.81 30.84
N ALA A 139 -19.45 -9.53 31.26
CA ALA A 139 -20.85 -9.16 31.04
C ALA A 139 -21.19 -7.71 31.45
N LYS A 140 -20.50 -7.15 32.44
CA LYS A 140 -20.65 -5.75 32.88
C LYS A 140 -20.18 -4.74 31.82
N LEU A 141 -19.10 -5.06 31.11
CA LEU A 141 -18.55 -4.22 30.04
C LEU A 141 -19.46 -4.23 28.81
N ARG A 142 -20.02 -5.39 28.45
CA ARG A 142 -21.04 -5.49 27.39
C ARG A 142 -22.26 -4.63 27.69
N ARG A 143 -22.77 -4.68 28.93
CA ARG A 143 -23.89 -3.83 29.37
C ARG A 143 -23.55 -2.34 29.30
N LYS A 144 -22.33 -1.95 29.67
CA LYS A 144 -21.87 -0.54 29.60
C LYS A 144 -21.73 -0.08 28.15
N ALA A 145 -21.20 -0.94 27.27
CA ALA A 145 -21.08 -0.66 25.83
C ALA A 145 -22.46 -0.54 25.17
N ALA A 146 -23.38 -1.47 25.44
CA ALA A 146 -24.77 -1.41 24.98
C ALA A 146 -25.48 -0.14 25.46
N LYS A 147 -25.29 0.27 26.73
CA LYS A 147 -25.83 1.55 27.25
C LYS A 147 -25.24 2.77 26.54
N ARG A 148 -23.94 2.76 26.22
CA ARG A 148 -23.29 3.84 25.45
C ARG A 148 -23.81 3.89 24.02
N LYS A 149 -23.92 2.75 23.35
CA LYS A 149 -24.52 2.64 22.01
C LYS A 149 -25.97 3.14 22.00
N ALA A 150 -26.79 2.73 22.96
CA ALA A 150 -28.18 3.20 23.08
C ALA A 150 -28.27 4.72 23.32
N LYS A 151 -27.36 5.29 24.12
CA LYS A 151 -27.29 6.74 24.34
C LYS A 151 -26.91 7.50 23.07
N LEU A 152 -25.89 7.03 22.33
CA LEU A 152 -25.48 7.62 21.06
C LEU A 152 -26.59 7.54 19.99
N LEU A 153 -27.34 6.43 19.96
CA LEU A 153 -28.50 6.28 19.07
C LEU A 153 -29.65 7.21 19.46
N ALA A 154 -29.87 7.45 20.76
CA ALA A 154 -30.89 8.38 21.25
C ALA A 154 -30.54 9.86 21.01
N GLU A 155 -29.24 10.19 20.96
CA GLU A 155 -28.71 11.52 20.68
C GLU A 155 -28.68 11.84 19.16
N GLY A 156 -28.84 10.84 18.29
CA GLY A 156 -28.70 10.97 16.84
C GLY A 156 -29.92 11.59 16.17
N GLY A 157 -29.72 12.75 15.53
CA GLY A 157 -30.64 13.26 14.50
C GLY A 157 -30.74 12.30 13.31
N ILE A 158 -31.83 12.43 12.54
CA ILE A 158 -32.17 11.56 11.39
C ILE A 158 -31.00 11.31 10.41
N ASP A 159 -30.12 12.30 10.21
CA ASP A 159 -28.98 12.20 9.28
C ASP A 159 -27.80 11.38 9.84
N ALA A 160 -27.59 11.39 11.16
CA ALA A 160 -26.53 10.62 11.80
C ALA A 160 -26.87 9.12 11.91
N LEU A 161 -28.16 8.78 11.83
CA LEU A 161 -28.65 7.41 11.86
C LEU A 161 -28.69 6.76 10.46
N ALA A 162 -28.49 7.55 9.40
CA ALA A 162 -28.44 7.03 8.04
C ALA A 162 -27.33 5.97 7.88
N PRO A 163 -27.57 4.84 7.19
CA PRO A 163 -26.55 3.82 6.97
C PRO A 163 -25.31 4.42 6.31
N LYS A 164 -24.13 4.22 6.91
CA LYS A 164 -22.87 4.66 6.30
C LYS A 164 -22.56 3.78 5.08
N VAL A 165 -22.96 4.24 3.91
CA VAL A 165 -22.66 3.57 2.64
C VAL A 165 -21.14 3.55 2.43
N PRO A 166 -20.51 2.37 2.29
CA PRO A 166 -19.08 2.25 1.99
C PRO A 166 -18.70 2.94 0.69
N LEU A 167 -17.47 3.47 0.61
CA LEU A 167 -17.00 4.28 -0.53
C LEU A 167 -17.20 3.59 -1.89
N PHE A 168 -17.00 2.28 -1.97
CA PHE A 168 -17.14 1.52 -3.21
C PHE A 168 -18.58 1.22 -3.65
N GLN A 169 -19.57 1.47 -2.79
CA GLN A 169 -21.00 1.36 -3.12
C GLN A 169 -21.62 2.71 -3.45
N GLN A 170 -20.89 3.81 -3.26
CA GLN A 170 -21.34 5.15 -3.58
C GLN A 170 -21.28 5.38 -5.10
N SER A 171 -22.28 6.07 -5.63
CA SER A 171 -22.36 6.52 -7.02
C SER A 171 -22.04 8.01 -7.20
N ILE A 172 -21.54 8.66 -6.14
CA ILE A 172 -21.18 10.07 -6.16
C ILE A 172 -19.90 10.23 -6.99
N ASN A 173 -19.84 11.28 -7.82
CA ASN A 173 -18.68 11.57 -8.64
C ASN A 173 -17.43 11.79 -7.78
N LEU A 174 -16.31 11.21 -8.19
CA LEU A 174 -15.03 11.51 -7.57
C LEU A 174 -14.61 12.94 -7.90
N PRO A 175 -13.89 13.63 -6.99
CA PRO A 175 -13.33 14.94 -7.30
C PRO A 175 -12.39 14.89 -8.51
N GLY A 176 -12.48 15.90 -9.37
CA GLY A 176 -11.64 16.07 -10.56
C GLY A 176 -12.34 16.91 -11.62
N GLU A 177 -11.98 18.19 -11.70
CA GLU A 177 -12.47 19.12 -12.72
C GLU A 177 -11.43 19.31 -13.83
N GLU A 178 -11.90 19.49 -15.08
CA GLU A 178 -11.01 19.74 -16.22
C GLU A 178 -10.37 21.13 -16.09
N GLY A 179 -9.03 21.19 -16.14
CA GLY A 179 -8.29 22.44 -15.94
C GLY A 179 -8.17 22.90 -14.48
N GLY A 180 -8.50 22.04 -13.51
CA GLY A 180 -8.36 22.35 -12.07
C GLY A 180 -6.92 22.59 -11.62
N SER A 181 -6.75 23.13 -10.41
CA SER A 181 -5.44 23.39 -9.81
C SER A 181 -4.62 22.11 -9.66
N VAL A 182 -3.28 22.23 -9.58
CA VAL A 182 -2.40 21.08 -9.29
C VAL A 182 -2.82 20.40 -7.97
N GLU A 183 -3.21 21.19 -6.97
CA GLU A 183 -3.70 20.69 -5.68
C GLU A 183 -4.98 19.86 -5.85
N ASP A 184 -5.93 20.33 -6.65
CA ASP A 184 -7.18 19.60 -6.92
C ASP A 184 -6.91 18.28 -7.63
N ASN A 185 -5.94 18.26 -8.54
CA ASN A 185 -5.51 17.04 -9.23
C ASN A 185 -4.86 16.03 -8.27
N LEU A 186 -4.04 16.49 -7.31
CA LEU A 186 -3.45 15.63 -6.28
C LEU A 186 -4.52 15.08 -5.33
N MET A 187 -5.48 15.91 -4.93
CA MET A 187 -6.62 15.49 -4.09
C MET A 187 -7.50 14.48 -4.82
N ALA A 188 -7.79 14.72 -6.10
CA ALA A 188 -8.50 13.80 -6.97
C ALA A 188 -7.78 12.45 -7.08
N ALA A 189 -6.46 12.45 -7.25
CA ALA A 189 -5.65 11.23 -7.27
C ALA A 189 -5.76 10.47 -5.95
N GLY A 190 -5.66 11.16 -4.81
CA GLY A 190 -5.84 10.57 -3.47
C GLY A 190 -7.20 9.89 -3.31
N LYS A 191 -8.30 10.53 -3.73
CA LYS A 191 -9.65 9.92 -3.66
C LYS A 191 -9.82 8.70 -4.56
N ARG A 192 -9.19 8.68 -5.73
CA ARG A 192 -9.16 7.50 -6.61
C ARG A 192 -8.38 6.35 -5.96
N GLU A 193 -7.29 6.65 -5.26
CA GLU A 193 -6.52 5.65 -4.51
C GLU A 193 -7.28 5.09 -3.32
N GLU A 194 -7.97 5.93 -2.55
CA GLU A 194 -8.87 5.51 -1.46
C GLU A 194 -9.92 4.51 -1.95
N LEU A 195 -10.59 4.80 -3.09
CA LEU A 195 -11.55 3.88 -3.70
C LEU A 195 -10.90 2.55 -4.11
N ARG A 196 -9.71 2.60 -4.72
CA ARG A 196 -8.96 1.39 -5.13
C ARG A 196 -8.58 0.53 -3.92
N GLN A 197 -8.17 1.15 -2.81
CA GLN A 197 -7.84 0.46 -1.56
C GLN A 197 -9.09 -0.18 -0.94
N ALA A 198 -10.22 0.54 -0.90
CA ALA A 198 -11.49 0.01 -0.42
C ALA A 198 -11.96 -1.22 -1.23
N MET A 199 -11.92 -1.13 -2.56
CA MET A 199 -12.20 -2.25 -3.47
C MET A 199 -11.24 -3.43 -3.30
N ARG A 200 -9.98 -3.16 -2.95
CA ARG A 200 -9.01 -4.23 -2.66
C ARG A 200 -9.34 -4.94 -1.35
N SER A 201 -9.77 -4.21 -0.32
CA SER A 201 -10.17 -4.78 0.96
C SER A 201 -11.39 -5.70 0.83
N GLU A 202 -12.43 -5.25 0.11
CA GLU A 202 -13.63 -6.06 -0.19
C GLU A 202 -13.25 -7.35 -0.94
N ARG A 203 -12.44 -7.25 -2.01
CA ARG A 203 -11.99 -8.43 -2.75
C ARG A 203 -11.20 -9.40 -1.87
N LYS A 204 -10.33 -8.90 -0.98
CA LYS A 204 -9.61 -9.75 -0.02
C LYS A 204 -10.59 -10.49 0.90
N ARG A 205 -11.62 -9.80 1.42
CA ARG A 205 -12.66 -10.42 2.26
C ARG A 205 -13.43 -11.49 1.50
N LYS A 206 -13.87 -11.19 0.27
CA LYS A 206 -14.60 -12.14 -0.59
C LYS A 206 -13.78 -13.39 -0.91
N ILE A 207 -12.49 -13.23 -1.23
CA ILE A 207 -11.58 -14.36 -1.48
C ILE A 207 -11.44 -15.22 -0.21
N LYS A 208 -11.28 -14.60 0.96
CA LYS A 208 -11.18 -15.34 2.23
C LYS A 208 -12.46 -16.12 2.52
N GLU A 209 -13.62 -15.50 2.36
CA GLU A 209 -14.93 -16.14 2.53
C GLU A 209 -15.13 -17.30 1.55
N SER A 210 -14.86 -17.09 0.26
CA SER A 210 -14.97 -18.15 -0.74
C SER A 210 -14.01 -19.31 -0.48
N ASN A 211 -12.79 -19.01 -0.05
CA ASN A 211 -11.81 -20.05 0.28
C ASN A 211 -12.26 -20.84 1.52
N TYR A 212 -12.77 -20.16 2.54
CA TYR A 212 -13.30 -20.79 3.74
C TYR A 212 -14.45 -21.73 3.39
N LEU A 213 -15.48 -21.22 2.71
CA LEU A 213 -16.66 -22.00 2.31
C LEU A 213 -16.34 -23.14 1.34
N LYS A 214 -15.29 -23.01 0.51
CA LYS A 214 -14.84 -24.07 -0.39
C LYS A 214 -14.09 -25.20 0.33
N SER A 215 -13.45 -24.90 1.45
CA SER A 215 -12.70 -25.87 2.27
C SER A 215 -13.52 -26.48 3.41
N MET A 216 -14.74 -26.01 3.62
CA MET A 216 -15.68 -26.46 4.64
C MET A 216 -16.56 -27.58 4.10
#